data_AF-A0A3S0XGB7-F1
#
_entry.id   AF-A0A3S0XGB7-F1
#
_cell.length_a   1.000
_cell.length_b   1.000
_cell.length_c   1.000
_cell.angle_alpha   90.00
_cell.angle_beta   90.00
_cell.angle_gamma   90.00
#
_symmetry.space_group_name_H-M   'P 1'
#
loop_
_entity.id
_entity.type
_entity.pdbx_description
1 polymer ?
#
loop_
_entity_poly.entity_id
_entity_poly.type
_entity_poly.pdbx_seq_one_letter_code
_entity_poly.pdbx_strand_id
1 'polypeptide(L)'
;MNRLLLLALMIFCGVAFSADKSYLFFQTATDGSLEKMNNNHYVLTIKQAPKYVNYFSERPARTTGIINLNEFNSFWTNKNIKNDFKSNPPNAAIVLVDAQGNRQDFVAIMTNPQLSKELLTYDLQPINSKNVPTGQFKYLLMFVDNIAWNPGGF
;
A
#
# COMPACT_ATOMS: atom_id res chain seq x y z
N MET A 1 -22.55 -25.32 51.74
CA MET A 1 -21.91 -23.99 51.68
C MET A 1 -21.39 -23.79 50.26
N ASN A 2 -22.32 -23.63 49.30
CA ASN A 2 -22.09 -23.66 47.85
C ASN A 2 -22.46 -22.31 47.21
N ARG A 3 -21.80 -21.23 47.63
CA ARG A 3 -21.97 -19.91 47.01
C ARG A 3 -20.66 -19.17 46.72
N LEU A 4 -19.53 -19.66 47.23
CA LEU A 4 -18.22 -19.04 46.97
C LEU A 4 -17.52 -19.55 45.69
N LEU A 5 -17.92 -20.71 45.14
CA LEU A 5 -17.25 -21.26 43.95
C LEU A 5 -17.78 -20.70 42.62
N LEU A 6 -18.92 -20.02 42.63
CA LEU A 6 -19.55 -19.44 41.42
C LEU A 6 -19.05 -18.03 41.09
N LEU A 7 -18.34 -17.36 41.99
CA LEU A 7 -17.83 -16.00 41.75
C LEU A 7 -16.45 -15.97 41.08
N ALA A 8 -15.70 -17.08 41.09
CA ALA A 8 -14.35 -17.13 40.53
C ALA A 8 -14.31 -17.41 39.01
N LEU A 9 -15.45 -17.74 38.38
CA LEU A 9 -15.50 -18.14 36.97
C LEU A 9 -15.94 -17.04 35.98
N MET A 10 -16.13 -15.79 36.44
CA MET A 10 -16.63 -14.69 35.60
C MET A 10 -15.59 -13.62 35.23
N ILE A 11 -14.29 -13.82 35.52
CA ILE A 11 -13.23 -12.85 35.17
C ILE A 11 -12.28 -13.43 34.10
N PHE A 12 -12.85 -14.11 33.11
CA PHE A 12 -12.23 -14.27 31.80
C PHE A 12 -13.17 -13.68 30.74
N CYS A 13 -13.67 -12.47 31.00
CA CYS A 13 -14.20 -11.65 29.92
C CYS A 13 -12.99 -11.30 29.05
N GLY A 14 -12.81 -12.04 27.97
CA GLY A 14 -11.68 -11.90 27.07
C GLY A 14 -11.56 -10.45 26.66
N VAL A 15 -10.47 -9.80 27.09
CA VAL A 15 -10.00 -8.60 26.42
C VAL A 15 -9.68 -9.01 25.00
N ALA A 16 -10.65 -8.84 24.11
CA ALA A 16 -10.40 -8.88 22.68
C ALA A 16 -9.46 -7.70 22.42
N PHE A 17 -8.17 -7.99 22.35
CA PHE A 17 -7.19 -7.06 21.81
C PHE A 17 -7.72 -6.68 20.42
N SER A 18 -8.22 -5.46 20.27
CA SER A 18 -8.52 -4.90 18.96
C SER A 18 -7.18 -4.72 18.27
N ALA A 19 -6.76 -5.72 17.51
CA ALA A 19 -5.59 -5.59 16.65
C ALA A 19 -5.83 -4.40 15.71
N ASP A 20 -4.87 -3.47 15.64
CA ASP A 20 -4.92 -2.36 14.69
C ASP A 20 -5.17 -2.92 13.29
N LYS A 21 -6.21 -2.42 12.61
CA LYS A 21 -6.54 -2.86 11.26
C LYS A 21 -5.44 -2.42 10.31
N SER A 22 -4.83 -3.39 9.66
CA SER A 22 -3.80 -3.21 8.64
C SER A 22 -4.41 -3.41 7.26
N TYR A 23 -4.18 -2.45 6.36
CA TYR A 23 -4.74 -2.44 5.02
C TYR A 23 -3.65 -2.52 3.96
N LEU A 24 -3.75 -3.49 3.05
CA LEU A 24 -2.96 -3.57 1.83
C LEU A 24 -3.69 -2.81 0.72
N PHE A 25 -2.96 -1.99 -0.03
CA PHE A 25 -3.51 -1.24 -1.15
C PHE A 25 -3.03 -1.83 -2.46
N PHE A 26 -3.84 -1.75 -3.51
CA PHE A 26 -3.42 -2.22 -4.83
C PHE A 26 -3.94 -1.36 -5.96
N GLN A 27 -3.06 -1.16 -6.93
CA GLN A 27 -3.26 -0.35 -8.12
C GLN A 27 -2.89 -1.16 -9.36
N THR A 28 -3.63 -0.91 -10.44
CA THR A 28 -3.34 -1.45 -11.76
C THR A 28 -3.25 -0.32 -12.77
N ALA A 29 -2.42 -0.49 -13.79
CA ALA A 29 -2.35 0.42 -14.92
C ALA A 29 -2.06 -0.32 -16.22
N THR A 30 -2.41 0.29 -17.36
CA THR A 30 -2.23 -0.29 -18.69
C THR A 30 -1.18 0.44 -19.54
N ASP A 31 -0.60 1.52 -19.02
CA ASP A 31 0.46 2.27 -19.72
C ASP A 31 1.30 3.08 -18.73
N GLY A 32 2.60 3.15 -18.99
CA GLY A 32 3.53 3.92 -18.19
C GLY A 32 4.98 3.54 -18.45
N SER A 33 5.88 4.08 -17.64
CA SER A 33 7.32 3.84 -17.72
C SER A 33 7.95 3.63 -16.35
N LEU A 34 9.05 2.89 -16.33
CA LEU A 34 9.99 2.83 -15.22
C LEU A 34 11.34 3.29 -15.72
N GLU A 35 11.89 4.33 -15.10
CA GLU A 35 13.14 4.98 -15.49
C GLU A 35 14.14 4.98 -14.34
N LYS A 36 15.42 4.70 -14.61
CA LYS A 36 16.47 4.76 -13.60
C LYS A 36 17.08 6.15 -13.59
N MET A 37 17.08 6.82 -12.45
CA MET A 37 17.60 8.18 -12.32
C MET A 37 19.09 8.17 -11.96
N ASN A 38 19.43 7.63 -10.78
CA ASN A 38 20.81 7.46 -10.29
C ASN A 38 20.79 6.50 -9.08
N ASN A 39 21.93 5.95 -8.64
CA ASN A 39 22.10 5.32 -7.31
C ASN A 39 20.95 4.41 -6.79
N ASN A 40 20.39 3.55 -7.65
CA ASN A 40 19.26 2.66 -7.34
C ASN A 40 17.94 3.39 -7.02
N HIS A 41 17.81 4.65 -7.42
CA HIS A 41 16.57 5.42 -7.46
C HIS A 41 15.96 5.33 -8.87
N TYR A 42 14.68 4.99 -8.89
CA TYR A 42 13.86 4.84 -10.08
C TYR A 42 12.62 5.73 -9.97
N VAL A 43 12.11 6.18 -11.11
CA VAL A 43 10.83 6.87 -11.20
C VAL A 43 9.86 5.98 -11.96
N LEU A 44 8.76 5.62 -11.29
CA LEU A 44 7.61 4.98 -11.92
C LEU A 44 6.64 6.07 -12.37
N THR A 45 6.29 6.06 -13.65
CA THR A 45 5.26 6.93 -14.22
C THR A 45 4.09 6.08 -14.69
N ILE A 46 2.90 6.35 -14.19
CA ILE A 46 1.63 5.78 -14.65
C ILE A 46 0.90 6.84 -15.48
N LYS A 47 0.54 6.47 -16.72
CA LYS A 47 -0.32 7.30 -17.58
C LYS A 47 -1.77 6.95 -17.32
N GLN A 48 -2.67 7.92 -17.50
CA GLN A 48 -4.11 7.75 -17.20
C GLN A 48 -4.31 7.25 -15.77
N ALA A 49 -3.77 8.01 -14.81
CA ALA A 49 -3.81 7.67 -13.39
C ALA A 49 -5.22 7.22 -12.95
N PRO A 50 -5.34 6.11 -12.21
CA PRO A 50 -6.64 5.61 -11.80
C PRO A 50 -7.30 6.58 -10.83
N LYS A 51 -8.62 6.76 -10.93
CA LYS A 51 -9.37 7.61 -9.99
C LYS A 51 -9.44 7.02 -8.58
N TYR A 52 -9.35 5.69 -8.48
CA TYR A 52 -9.52 4.94 -7.24
C TYR A 52 -8.35 3.98 -6.99
N VAL A 53 -8.09 3.71 -5.72
CA VAL A 53 -7.16 2.69 -5.22
C VAL A 53 -7.96 1.67 -4.43
N ASN A 54 -7.74 0.39 -4.70
CA ASN A 54 -8.42 -0.68 -3.99
C ASN A 54 -7.63 -1.00 -2.71
N TYR A 55 -8.33 -1.48 -1.68
CA TYR A 55 -7.69 -1.95 -0.46
C TYR A 55 -8.36 -3.19 0.09
N PHE A 56 -7.60 -3.93 0.88
CA PHE A 56 -8.05 -5.11 1.61
C PHE A 56 -7.36 -5.20 2.98
N SER A 57 -8.08 -5.64 4.01
CA SER A 57 -7.51 -6.00 5.30
C SER A 57 -7.68 -7.48 5.59
N GLU A 58 -6.63 -8.07 6.15
CA GLU A 58 -6.61 -9.47 6.57
C GLU A 58 -7.51 -9.73 7.80
N ARG A 59 -7.48 -10.98 8.29
CA ARG A 59 -8.18 -11.37 9.52
C ARG A 59 -7.73 -10.49 10.72
N PRO A 60 -8.64 -10.19 11.67
CA PRO A 60 -10.04 -10.61 11.70
C PRO A 60 -10.98 -9.74 10.86
N ALA A 61 -10.56 -8.54 10.45
CA ALA A 61 -11.44 -7.53 9.87
C ALA A 61 -12.01 -7.89 8.49
N ARG A 62 -11.22 -8.53 7.60
CA ARG A 62 -11.66 -8.97 6.25
C ARG A 62 -12.41 -7.89 5.46
N THR A 63 -11.93 -6.66 5.52
CA THR A 63 -12.61 -5.53 4.88
C THR A 63 -11.99 -5.28 3.52
N THR A 64 -12.81 -5.03 2.49
CA THR A 64 -12.35 -4.63 1.16
C THR A 64 -13.06 -3.35 0.74
N GLY A 65 -12.43 -2.55 -0.10
CA GLY A 65 -13.07 -1.35 -0.62
C GLY A 65 -12.19 -0.60 -1.62
N ILE A 66 -12.63 0.61 -1.94
CA ILE A 66 -11.91 1.56 -2.77
C ILE A 66 -11.84 2.92 -2.06
N ILE A 67 -10.75 3.66 -2.29
CA ILE A 67 -10.59 5.07 -1.89
C ILE A 67 -10.21 5.92 -3.10
N ASN A 68 -10.42 7.22 -3.02
CA ASN A 68 -9.96 8.14 -4.06
C ASN A 68 -8.41 8.15 -4.09
N LEU A 69 -7.82 8.28 -5.28
CA LEU A 69 -6.36 8.37 -5.43
C LEU A 69 -5.77 9.53 -4.61
N ASN A 70 -6.45 10.67 -4.56
CA ASN A 70 -6.02 11.81 -3.74
C ASN A 70 -5.99 11.50 -2.25
N GLU A 71 -6.95 10.69 -1.77
CA GLU A 71 -7.00 10.26 -0.38
C GLU A 71 -5.85 9.28 -0.08
N PHE A 72 -5.58 8.33 -0.97
CA PHE A 72 -4.41 7.46 -0.86
C PHE A 72 -3.09 8.26 -0.85
N ASN A 73 -2.93 9.21 -1.77
CA ASN A 73 -1.73 10.06 -1.83
C ASN A 73 -1.58 10.96 -0.58
N SER A 74 -2.68 11.25 0.12
CA SER A 74 -2.64 12.01 1.37
C SER A 74 -1.86 11.28 2.48
N PHE A 75 -1.67 9.96 2.39
CA PHE A 75 -0.89 9.20 3.37
C PHE A 75 0.59 9.61 3.42
N TRP A 76 1.13 10.30 2.41
CA TRP A 76 2.47 10.89 2.43
C TRP A 76 2.53 12.34 2.93
N THR A 77 1.39 12.96 3.24
CA THR A 77 1.35 14.40 3.58
C THR A 77 0.55 14.69 4.85
N ASN A 78 -0.37 13.82 5.24
CA ASN A 78 -1.24 13.99 6.38
C ASN A 78 -0.55 13.60 7.69
N LYS A 79 -0.07 14.61 8.41
CA LYS A 79 0.62 14.46 9.71
C LYS A 79 -0.25 13.94 10.85
N ASN A 80 -1.56 13.81 10.66
CA ASN A 80 -2.48 13.30 11.68
C ASN A 80 -2.57 11.76 11.66
N ILE A 81 -1.97 11.11 10.66
CA ILE A 81 -1.94 9.65 10.58
C ILE A 81 -0.68 9.15 11.30
N LYS A 82 -0.86 8.28 12.30
CA LYS A 82 0.25 7.66 13.00
C LYS A 82 1.01 6.73 12.04
N ASN A 83 2.34 6.82 12.03
CA ASN A 83 3.20 6.09 11.10
C ASN A 83 2.79 6.32 9.64
N ASP A 84 2.57 7.59 9.28
CA ASP A 84 2.28 8.00 7.92
C ASP A 84 3.37 7.54 6.94
N PHE A 85 3.04 7.47 5.66
CA PHE A 85 3.97 7.04 4.62
C PHE A 85 5.09 8.05 4.34
N LYS A 86 5.03 9.23 4.97
CA LYS A 86 6.15 10.18 4.94
C LYS A 86 7.26 9.78 5.90
N SER A 87 6.89 9.42 7.12
CA SER A 87 7.79 9.06 8.22
C SER A 87 8.21 7.60 8.17
N ASN A 88 7.32 6.73 7.69
CA ASN A 88 7.58 5.31 7.47
C ASN A 88 7.09 4.90 6.06
N PRO A 89 7.92 5.13 5.02
CA PRO A 89 7.57 4.81 3.65
C PRO A 89 7.18 3.34 3.45
N PRO A 90 6.13 3.05 2.65
CA PRO A 90 5.69 1.70 2.43
C PRO A 90 6.60 0.98 1.45
N ASN A 91 6.58 -0.35 1.53
CA ASN A 91 7.08 -1.20 0.45
C ASN A 91 5.98 -1.38 -0.60
N ALA A 92 6.38 -1.37 -1.86
CA ALA A 92 5.55 -1.70 -3.00
C ALA A 92 6.10 -2.95 -3.69
N ALA A 93 5.28 -4.00 -3.78
CA ALA A 93 5.55 -5.16 -4.63
C ALA A 93 4.92 -4.90 -6.00
N ILE A 94 5.76 -4.83 -7.03
CA ILE A 94 5.40 -4.34 -8.36
C ILE A 94 5.61 -5.46 -9.36
N VAL A 95 4.63 -5.68 -10.24
CA VAL A 95 4.72 -6.54 -11.41
C VAL A 95 4.45 -5.68 -12.64
N LEU A 96 5.36 -5.73 -13.62
CA LEU A 96 5.25 -5.04 -14.90
C LEU A 96 5.27 -6.05 -16.04
N VAL A 97 4.51 -5.78 -17.09
CA VAL A 97 4.59 -6.50 -18.37
C VAL A 97 4.74 -5.49 -19.50
N ASP A 98 5.73 -5.69 -20.36
CA ASP A 98 5.95 -4.83 -21.53
C ASP A 98 5.02 -5.18 -22.72
N ALA A 99 5.17 -4.46 -23.83
CA ALA A 99 4.35 -4.69 -25.03
C ALA A 99 4.67 -6.02 -25.74
N GLN A 100 5.82 -6.63 -25.44
CA GLN A 100 6.25 -7.92 -25.97
C GLN A 100 5.80 -9.09 -25.09
N GLY A 101 5.19 -8.81 -23.94
CA GLY A 101 4.74 -9.81 -22.97
C GLY A 101 5.83 -10.22 -21.98
N ASN A 102 6.99 -9.56 -21.95
CA ASN A 102 8.02 -9.85 -20.97
C ASN A 102 7.58 -9.35 -19.60
N ARG A 103 7.56 -10.26 -18.62
CA ARG A 103 7.18 -9.97 -17.23
C ARG A 103 8.42 -9.71 -16.39
N GLN A 104 8.33 -8.72 -15.50
CA GLN A 104 9.28 -8.52 -14.41
C GLN A 104 8.55 -8.17 -13.11
N ASP A 105 9.17 -8.50 -11.98
CA ASP A 105 8.68 -8.13 -10.66
C ASP A 105 9.81 -7.79 -9.70
N PHE A 106 9.52 -6.87 -8.77
CA PHE A 106 10.47 -6.42 -7.75
C PHE A 106 9.73 -5.76 -6.57
N VAL A 107 10.44 -5.60 -5.46
CA VAL A 107 9.95 -4.85 -4.29
C VAL A 107 10.81 -3.60 -4.11
N ALA A 108 10.17 -2.46 -3.89
CA ALA A 108 10.81 -1.18 -3.67
C ALA A 108 10.17 -0.41 -2.52
N ILE A 109 10.96 0.42 -1.85
CA ILE A 109 10.42 1.48 -0.99
C ILE A 109 9.80 2.54 -1.90
N MET A 110 8.56 2.93 -1.62
CA MET A 110 7.78 3.86 -2.46
C MET A 110 7.58 5.20 -1.76
N THR A 111 7.93 6.28 -2.45
CA THR A 111 7.88 7.64 -1.90
C THR A 111 7.39 8.66 -2.93
N ASN A 112 7.16 9.89 -2.45
CA ASN A 112 6.94 11.07 -3.28
C ASN A 112 5.87 10.89 -4.37
N PRO A 113 4.62 10.52 -4.01
CA PRO A 113 3.53 10.49 -4.98
C PRO A 113 3.30 11.89 -5.55
N GLN A 114 3.31 12.03 -6.88
CA GLN A 114 2.94 13.27 -7.54
C GLN A 114 1.87 12.99 -8.58
N LEU A 115 0.75 13.70 -8.47
CA LEU A 115 -0.34 13.64 -9.45
C LEU A 115 -0.42 14.99 -10.16
N SER A 116 -0.16 14.98 -11.47
CA SER A 116 -0.31 16.14 -12.34
C SER A 116 -1.15 15.77 -13.54
N LYS A 117 -2.35 16.34 -13.63
CA LYS A 117 -3.39 15.94 -14.60
C LYS A 117 -3.67 14.44 -14.50
N GLU A 118 -3.28 13.66 -15.51
CA GLU A 118 -3.47 12.21 -15.58
C GLU A 118 -2.15 11.44 -15.45
N LEU A 119 -1.06 12.12 -15.11
CA LEU A 119 0.24 11.49 -14.86
C LEU A 119 0.44 11.35 -13.34
N LEU A 120 0.65 10.12 -12.90
CA LEU A 120 0.96 9.77 -11.52
C LEU A 120 2.39 9.23 -11.47
N THR A 121 3.24 9.83 -10.64
CA THR A 121 4.60 9.36 -10.44
C THR A 121 4.87 8.94 -9.00
N TYR A 122 5.77 7.98 -8.85
CA TYR A 122 6.33 7.54 -7.58
C TYR A 122 7.85 7.42 -7.69
N ASP A 123 8.55 7.82 -6.63
CA ASP A 123 9.96 7.51 -6.45
C ASP A 123 10.10 6.12 -5.82
N LEU A 124 10.90 5.27 -6.45
CA LEU A 124 11.13 3.89 -6.06
C LEU A 124 12.60 3.63 -5.74
N GLN A 125 12.85 2.98 -4.61
CA GLN A 125 14.15 2.45 -4.24
C GLN A 125 14.07 0.93 -4.06
N PRO A 126 14.51 0.12 -5.03
CA PRO A 126 14.47 -1.35 -4.93
C PRO A 126 15.28 -1.87 -3.73
N ILE A 127 14.72 -2.85 -3.00
CA ILE A 127 15.30 -3.37 -1.75
C ILE A 127 16.27 -4.52 -2.02
N ASN A 128 15.90 -5.45 -2.90
CA ASN A 128 16.63 -6.71 -3.15
C ASN A 128 17.27 -6.79 -4.54
N SER A 129 17.22 -5.72 -5.33
CA SER A 129 17.84 -5.66 -6.66
C SER A 129 18.58 -4.34 -6.84
N LYS A 130 19.78 -4.39 -7.41
CA LYS A 130 20.55 -3.19 -7.79
C LYS A 130 20.28 -2.75 -9.23
N ASN A 131 19.65 -3.62 -10.02
CA ASN A 131 19.37 -3.41 -11.44
C ASN A 131 18.00 -3.99 -11.76
N VAL A 132 16.98 -3.15 -11.66
CA VAL A 132 15.65 -3.41 -12.22
C VAL A 132 15.65 -2.97 -13.68
N PRO A 133 15.22 -3.83 -14.64
CA PRO A 133 15.08 -3.42 -16.02
C PRO A 133 14.07 -2.26 -16.18
N THR A 134 14.47 -1.26 -16.95
CA THR A 134 13.70 -0.03 -17.23
C THR A 134 13.01 -0.11 -18.58
N GLY A 135 11.96 0.66 -18.77
CA GLY A 135 11.25 0.73 -20.05
C GLY A 135 9.78 1.07 -19.89
N GLN A 136 9.06 1.02 -21.02
CA GLN A 136 7.61 1.17 -21.02
C GLN A 136 6.95 -0.16 -20.61
N PHE A 137 5.83 -0.07 -19.89
CA PHE A 137 4.97 -1.22 -19.60
C PHE A 137 3.57 -1.02 -20.19
N LYS A 138 2.89 -2.14 -20.46
CA LYS A 138 1.48 -2.22 -20.87
C LYS A 138 0.58 -2.88 -19.85
N TYR A 139 1.16 -3.41 -18.78
CA TYR A 139 0.44 -3.83 -17.60
C TYR A 139 1.28 -3.55 -16.37
N LEU A 140 0.64 -3.03 -15.34
CA LEU A 140 1.16 -2.88 -13.99
C LEU A 140 0.16 -3.45 -13.01
N LEU A 141 0.66 -4.23 -12.05
CA LEU A 141 -0.02 -4.55 -10.81
C LEU A 141 0.93 -4.19 -9.67
N MET A 142 0.46 -3.38 -8.73
CA MET A 142 1.24 -2.92 -7.59
C MET A 142 0.46 -3.16 -6.31
N PHE A 143 1.08 -3.83 -5.34
CA PHE A 143 0.60 -3.96 -3.97
C PHE A 143 1.46 -3.08 -3.09
N VAL A 144 0.84 -2.24 -2.27
CA VAL A 144 1.51 -1.33 -1.33
C VAL A 144 1.17 -1.79 0.08
N ASP A 145 2.22 -1.99 0.87
CA ASP A 145 2.10 -2.49 2.23
C ASP A 145 1.44 -1.50 3.18
N ASN A 146 1.27 -1.95 4.41
CA ASN A 146 0.17 -1.51 5.22
C ASN A 146 0.44 -0.27 6.06
N ILE A 147 -0.64 0.47 6.28
CA ILE A 147 -0.72 1.53 7.28
C ILE A 147 -1.83 1.23 8.29
N ALA A 148 -1.61 1.64 9.55
CA ALA A 148 -2.65 1.64 10.56
C ALA A 148 -3.60 2.82 10.26
N TRP A 149 -4.67 2.54 9.52
CA TRP A 149 -5.62 3.54 9.05
C TRP A 149 -7.06 3.09 9.32
N ASN A 150 -7.96 4.03 9.64
CA ASN A 150 -9.37 3.73 9.94
C ASN A 150 -10.29 4.39 8.89
N PRO A 151 -10.74 3.68 7.83
CA PRO A 151 -11.65 4.22 6.82
C PRO A 151 -13.02 4.64 7.37
N GLY A 152 -13.39 4.12 8.54
CA GLY A 152 -14.76 4.16 9.03
C GLY A 152 -15.01 5.10 10.21
N GLY A 153 -14.00 5.82 10.69
CA GLY A 153 -14.15 6.91 11.67
C GLY A 153 -15.15 6.67 12.82
N PHE A 154 -15.01 5.58 13.57
CA PHE A 154 -15.65 5.41 14.88
C PHE A 154 -14.67 4.73 15.84
#